data_AF-A0A355UZ21-F1
#
_entry.id   AF-A0A355UZ21-F1
#
_cell.length_a   1.000
_cell.length_b   1.000
_cell.length_c   1.000
_cell.angle_alpha   90.00
_cell.angle_beta   90.00
_cell.angle_gamma   90.00
#
_symmetry.space_group_name_H-M   'P 1'
#
loop_
_entity.id
_entity.type
_entity.pdbx_description
1 polymer ?
#
loop_
_entity_poly.entity_id
_entity_poly.type
_entity_poly.pdbx_seq_one_letter_code
_entity_poly.pdbx_strand_id
1 'polypeptide(L)'
;MAKYLENTLHIPVNEYINSGVLVIDCKKFISQKIKDKFFSALALRNSYACPDQDVLSIVCMGNIKFISDIWNFQWHHQFAGTYSEKLISLYSERYENLIENHNIIHYTGGLKPWHSPRSNFAEVFWKYARNSDFYEEIIFRNIGSD
;
A
#
# COMPACT_ATOMS: atom_id res chain seq x y z
N MET A 1 -4.19 0.44 13.64
CA MET A 1 -4.02 -0.72 12.73
C MET A 1 -3.96 -2.05 13.48
N ALA A 2 -2.97 -2.32 14.35
CA ALA A 2 -2.84 -3.63 15.03
C ALA A 2 -4.14 -4.15 15.70
N LYS A 3 -4.81 -3.30 16.51
CA LYS A 3 -6.11 -3.65 17.12
C LYS A 3 -7.20 -3.99 16.11
N TYR A 4 -7.21 -3.34 14.94
CA TYR A 4 -8.15 -3.64 13.87
C TYR A 4 -7.86 -5.01 13.25
N LEU A 5 -6.59 -5.30 12.96
CA LEU A 5 -6.19 -6.60 12.40
C LEU A 5 -6.52 -7.75 13.34
N GLU A 6 -6.16 -7.64 14.62
CA GLU A 6 -6.35 -8.71 15.61
C GLU A 6 -7.83 -8.85 16.03
N ASN A 7 -8.49 -7.75 16.40
CA ASN A 7 -9.82 -7.80 17.02
C ASN A 7 -10.94 -7.77 15.99
N THR A 8 -10.71 -7.21 14.79
CA THR A 8 -11.74 -7.06 13.76
C THR A 8 -11.57 -8.07 12.65
N LEU A 9 -10.37 -8.19 12.06
CA LEU A 9 -10.14 -9.10 10.94
C LEU A 9 -9.67 -10.50 11.36
N HIS A 10 -9.20 -10.66 12.60
CA HIS A 10 -8.59 -11.88 13.12
C HIS A 10 -7.42 -12.38 12.27
N ILE A 11 -6.61 -11.45 11.76
CA ILE A 11 -5.41 -11.74 10.97
C ILE A 11 -4.17 -11.39 11.81
N PRO A 12 -3.17 -12.27 11.89
CA PRO A 12 -1.87 -11.93 12.47
C PRO A 12 -1.23 -10.73 11.74
N VAL A 13 -0.64 -9.80 12.49
CA VAL A 13 -0.02 -8.59 11.90
C VAL A 13 1.04 -8.93 10.84
N ASN A 14 1.77 -10.03 11.03
CA ASN A 14 2.80 -10.51 10.11
C ASN A 14 2.24 -11.23 8.86
N GLU A 15 0.93 -11.48 8.80
CA GLU A 15 0.24 -12.02 7.62
C GLU A 15 -0.51 -10.96 6.81
N TYR A 16 -0.56 -9.72 7.31
CA TYR A 16 -1.20 -8.60 6.63
C TYR A 16 -0.28 -7.99 5.56
N ILE A 17 -0.82 -7.70 4.38
CA ILE A 17 -0.05 -7.19 3.24
C ILE A 17 -0.43 -5.76 2.86
N ASN A 18 0.40 -5.10 2.04
CA ASN A 18 -0.05 -3.99 1.20
C ASN A 18 -0.52 -4.51 -0.17
N SER A 19 -1.66 -4.02 -0.68
CA SER A 19 -2.22 -4.46 -1.97
C SER A 19 -1.72 -3.69 -3.20
N GLY A 20 -0.86 -2.68 -3.03
CA GLY A 20 -0.42 -1.80 -4.12
C GLY A 20 0.45 -2.47 -5.19
N VAL A 21 1.19 -3.51 -4.82
CA VAL A 21 2.03 -4.30 -5.74
C VAL A 21 1.87 -5.77 -5.41
N LEU A 22 1.38 -6.55 -6.38
CA LEU A 22 1.09 -7.96 -6.22
C LEU A 22 1.65 -8.76 -7.40
N VAL A 23 2.29 -9.89 -7.09
CA VAL A 23 2.60 -10.92 -8.08
C VAL A 23 1.59 -12.03 -7.92
N ILE A 24 0.70 -12.16 -8.91
CA ILE A 24 -0.46 -13.07 -8.83
C ILE A 24 -0.20 -14.31 -9.68
N ASP A 25 -0.26 -15.49 -9.06
CA ASP A 25 -0.39 -16.75 -9.79
C ASP A 25 -1.82 -16.89 -10.32
N CYS A 26 -2.04 -16.40 -11.54
CA CYS A 26 -3.36 -16.39 -12.17
C CYS A 26 -3.93 -17.82 -12.33
N LYS A 27 -3.08 -18.82 -12.59
CA LYS A 27 -3.55 -20.21 -12.77
C LYS A 27 -4.11 -20.74 -11.45
N LYS A 28 -3.38 -20.52 -10.35
CA LYS A 28 -3.84 -20.89 -9.01
C LYS A 28 -5.07 -20.09 -8.58
N PHE A 29 -5.13 -18.80 -8.89
CA PHE A 29 -6.30 -17.95 -8.59
C PHE A 29 -7.58 -18.48 -9.26
N ILE A 30 -7.48 -18.86 -10.54
CA ILE A 30 -8.59 -19.43 -11.30
C ILE A 30 -8.96 -20.81 -10.74
N SER A 31 -7.99 -21.72 -10.59
CA SER A 31 -8.27 -23.10 -10.17
C SER A 31 -8.82 -23.20 -8.74
N GLN A 32 -8.41 -22.29 -7.86
CA GLN A 32 -8.88 -22.24 -6.46
C GLN A 32 -10.10 -21.34 -6.25
N LYS A 33 -10.66 -20.80 -7.33
CA LYS A 33 -11.83 -19.90 -7.32
C LYS A 33 -11.68 -18.74 -6.32
N ILE A 34 -10.50 -18.12 -6.30
CA ILE A 34 -10.17 -17.07 -5.33
C ILE A 34 -11.12 -15.87 -5.43
N LYS A 35 -11.53 -15.52 -6.65
CA LYS A 35 -12.54 -14.47 -6.90
C LYS A 35 -13.86 -14.72 -6.16
N ASP A 36 -14.38 -15.94 -6.20
CA ASP A 36 -15.66 -16.27 -5.56
C ASP A 36 -15.53 -16.22 -4.03
N LYS A 37 -14.36 -16.60 -3.51
CA LYS A 37 -14.03 -16.46 -2.09
C LYS A 37 -13.92 -14.98 -1.68
N PHE A 38 -13.39 -14.10 -2.54
CA PHE A 38 -13.39 -12.65 -2.27
C PHE A 38 -14.80 -12.10 -2.15
N PHE A 39 -15.68 -12.41 -3.10
CA PHE A 39 -17.08 -11.96 -3.02
C PHE A 39 -17.80 -12.53 -1.80
N SER A 40 -17.51 -13.78 -1.44
CA SER A 40 -18.05 -14.39 -0.22
C SER A 40 -17.56 -13.66 1.03
N ALA A 41 -16.27 -13.33 1.12
CA ALA A 41 -15.72 -12.55 2.23
C ALA A 41 -16.31 -11.14 2.30
N LEU A 42 -16.47 -10.46 1.16
CA LEU A 42 -17.11 -9.15 1.09
C LEU A 42 -18.56 -9.19 1.58
N ALA A 43 -19.31 -10.25 1.26
CA ALA A 43 -20.70 -10.40 1.68
C ALA A 43 -20.87 -10.68 3.19
N LEU A 44 -19.84 -11.22 3.86
CA LEU A 44 -19.90 -11.58 5.29
C LEU A 44 -19.72 -10.39 6.24
N ARG A 45 -19.31 -9.22 5.74
CA ARG A 45 -19.00 -8.07 6.59
C ARG A 45 -19.46 -6.76 5.96
N ASN A 46 -20.07 -5.91 6.79
CA ASN A 46 -20.61 -4.62 6.36
C ASN A 46 -19.54 -3.55 6.07
N SER A 47 -18.33 -3.68 6.63
CA SER A 47 -17.27 -2.69 6.42
C SER A 47 -15.86 -3.28 6.53
N TYR A 48 -14.99 -2.79 5.64
CA TYR A 48 -13.56 -3.02 5.64
C TYR A 48 -12.86 -1.67 5.62
N ALA A 49 -11.70 -1.56 6.27
CA ALA A 49 -10.94 -0.32 6.29
C ALA A 49 -10.21 -0.11 4.96
N CYS A 50 -9.68 -1.21 4.40
CA CYS A 50 -9.05 -1.26 3.09
C CYS A 50 -9.60 -2.49 2.36
N PRO A 51 -10.78 -2.39 1.71
CA PRO A 51 -11.55 -3.56 1.27
C PRO A 51 -10.78 -4.59 0.45
N ASP A 52 -9.98 -4.13 -0.51
CA ASP A 52 -9.13 -4.98 -1.35
C ASP A 52 -8.02 -5.64 -0.54
N GLN A 53 -7.28 -4.86 0.26
CA GLN A 53 -6.15 -5.33 1.07
C GLN A 53 -6.59 -6.29 2.19
N ASP A 54 -7.70 -5.99 2.85
CA ASP A 54 -8.26 -6.78 3.93
C ASP A 54 -8.76 -8.12 3.39
N VAL A 55 -9.55 -8.11 2.31
CA VAL A 55 -10.08 -9.34 1.71
C VAL A 55 -8.98 -10.21 1.13
N LEU A 56 -7.97 -9.63 0.49
CA LEU A 56 -6.78 -10.35 0.03
C LEU A 56 -6.08 -11.06 1.19
N SER A 57 -5.84 -10.34 2.28
CA SER A 57 -5.16 -10.89 3.46
C SER A 57 -5.97 -12.02 4.10
N ILE A 58 -7.29 -11.89 4.19
CA ILE A 58 -8.19 -12.92 4.75
C ILE A 58 -8.21 -14.17 3.87
N VAL A 59 -8.53 -14.00 2.58
CA VAL A 59 -8.81 -15.15 1.71
C VAL A 59 -7.54 -15.89 1.31
N CYS A 60 -6.41 -15.19 1.25
CA CYS A 60 -5.12 -15.79 0.89
C CYS A 60 -4.24 -16.12 2.11
N MET A 61 -4.74 -15.97 3.35
CA MET A 61 -3.98 -16.26 4.58
C MET A 61 -3.33 -17.65 4.53
N GLY A 62 -2.09 -17.76 5.02
CA GLY A 62 -1.26 -18.96 4.89
C GLY A 62 -0.82 -19.36 3.46
N ASN A 63 -1.22 -18.62 2.42
CA ASN A 63 -0.88 -18.87 1.01
C ASN A 63 -0.15 -17.69 0.34
N ILE A 64 0.34 -16.73 1.13
CA ILE A 64 1.06 -15.55 0.66
C ILE A 64 2.57 -15.81 0.73
N LYS A 65 3.27 -15.48 -0.35
CA LYS A 65 4.73 -15.36 -0.34
C LYS A 65 5.12 -13.89 -0.26
N PHE A 66 5.75 -13.51 0.83
CA PHE A 66 6.23 -12.13 1.03
C PHE A 66 7.44 -11.87 0.14
N ILE A 67 7.39 -10.73 -0.56
CA ILE A 67 8.54 -10.17 -1.29
C ILE A 67 9.12 -9.01 -0.49
N SER A 68 10.35 -8.63 -0.83
CA SER A 68 11.01 -7.51 -0.17
C SER A 68 10.25 -6.20 -0.39
N ASP A 69 10.19 -5.35 0.64
CA ASP A 69 9.52 -4.04 0.61
C ASP A 69 10.14 -3.06 -0.39
N ILE A 70 11.33 -3.34 -0.92
CA ILE A 70 11.93 -2.57 -2.01
C ILE A 70 10.99 -2.48 -3.23
N TRP A 71 10.10 -3.46 -3.40
CA TRP A 71 9.13 -3.53 -4.49
C TRP A 71 7.80 -2.85 -4.19
N ASN A 72 7.60 -2.33 -2.98
CA ASN A 72 6.39 -1.63 -2.58
C ASN A 72 6.70 -0.65 -1.43
N PHE A 73 7.67 0.23 -1.67
CA PHE A 73 8.15 1.15 -0.65
C PHE A 73 7.11 2.25 -0.42
N GLN A 74 6.47 2.22 0.74
CA GLN A 74 5.43 3.17 1.10
C GLN A 74 6.06 4.45 1.69
N TRP A 75 6.06 5.52 0.89
CA TRP A 75 6.87 6.73 1.10
C TRP A 75 6.71 7.44 2.46
N HIS A 76 5.57 7.26 3.13
CA HIS A 76 5.21 8.01 4.33
C HIS A 76 5.58 7.31 5.65
N HIS A 77 6.02 6.05 5.61
CA HIS A 77 6.24 5.25 6.84
C HIS A 77 7.40 5.74 7.71
N GLN A 78 8.28 6.54 7.13
CA GLN A 78 9.40 7.20 7.81
C GLN A 78 8.99 8.41 8.67
N PHE A 79 7.75 8.91 8.56
CA PHE A 79 7.33 10.11 9.28
C PHE A 79 6.75 9.79 10.66
N ALA A 80 7.22 10.48 11.69
CA ALA A 80 6.71 10.35 13.05
C ALA A 80 5.19 10.55 13.12
N GLY A 81 4.50 9.69 13.88
CA GLY A 81 3.04 9.75 14.06
C GLY A 81 2.21 8.90 13.08
N THR A 82 2.83 8.23 12.12
CA THR A 82 2.14 7.32 11.19
C THR A 82 1.89 5.92 11.76
N TYR A 83 2.71 5.48 12.72
CA TYR A 83 2.63 4.16 13.34
C TYR A 83 2.65 4.24 14.87
N SER A 84 2.07 3.24 15.53
CA SER A 84 2.28 3.03 16.97
C SER A 84 3.73 2.67 17.24
N GLU A 85 4.29 3.00 18.41
CA GLU A 85 5.69 2.70 18.79
C GLU A 85 6.14 1.27 18.48
N LYS A 86 5.27 0.26 18.71
CA LYS A 86 5.55 -1.15 18.41
C LYS A 86 5.68 -1.46 16.91
N LEU A 87 4.92 -0.76 16.06
CA LEU A 87 5.05 -0.86 14.60
C LEU A 87 6.24 -0.05 14.14
N ILE A 88 6.50 1.12 14.74
CA ILE A 88 7.71 1.91 14.48
C ILE A 88 8.95 1.05 14.75
N SER A 89 9.08 0.37 15.88
CA SER A 89 10.30 -0.42 16.16
C SER A 89 10.47 -1.62 15.22
N LEU A 90 9.38 -2.24 14.75
CA LEU A 90 9.43 -3.36 13.82
C LEU A 90 9.75 -2.90 12.38
N TYR A 91 9.34 -1.68 12.04
CA TYR A 91 9.53 -1.10 10.71
C TYR A 91 10.74 -0.19 10.62
N SER A 92 11.24 0.42 11.70
CA SER A 92 12.31 1.43 11.64
C SER A 92 13.61 0.84 11.10
N GLU A 93 14.08 -0.26 11.66
CA GLU A 93 15.28 -0.96 11.17
C GLU A 93 15.08 -1.51 9.75
N ARG A 94 13.85 -1.93 9.44
CA ARG A 94 13.45 -2.43 8.11
C ARG A 94 13.36 -1.32 7.06
N TYR A 95 13.05 -0.08 7.44
CA TYR A 95 12.78 1.03 6.52
C TYR A 95 13.95 1.97 6.30
N GLU A 96 14.89 2.09 7.25
CA GLU A 96 16.10 2.92 7.07
C GLU A 96 16.88 2.52 5.81
N ASN A 97 17.06 1.21 5.57
CA ASN A 97 17.72 0.72 4.35
C ASN A 97 16.89 1.01 3.08
N LEU A 98 15.56 0.96 3.17
CA LEU A 98 14.67 1.12 2.00
C LEU A 98 14.68 2.54 1.44
N ILE A 99 14.99 3.55 2.26
CA ILE A 99 15.08 4.95 1.79
C ILE A 99 16.10 5.06 0.66
N GLU A 100 17.24 4.39 0.80
CA GLU A 100 18.31 4.39 -0.20
C GLU A 100 18.18 3.23 -1.20
N ASN A 101 17.45 2.17 -0.84
CA ASN A 101 17.38 0.92 -1.59
C ASN A 101 15.93 0.49 -1.86
N HIS A 102 15.21 1.25 -2.68
CA HIS A 102 13.88 0.88 -3.16
C HIS A 102 13.81 0.91 -4.70
N ASN A 103 12.97 0.05 -5.27
CA ASN A 103 12.74 -0.06 -6.70
C ASN A 103 11.39 0.53 -7.13
N ILE A 104 10.37 0.46 -6.27
CA ILE A 104 9.04 1.01 -6.53
C ILE A 104 8.60 1.87 -5.35
N ILE A 105 8.35 3.14 -5.63
CA ILE A 105 7.78 4.10 -4.66
C ILE A 105 6.26 4.06 -4.78
N HIS A 106 5.60 3.69 -3.69
CA HIS A 106 4.16 3.73 -3.59
C HIS A 106 3.74 4.95 -2.77
N TYR A 107 3.19 5.97 -3.44
CA TYR A 107 2.63 7.18 -2.82
C TYR A 107 1.28 6.91 -2.13
N THR A 108 1.29 6.04 -1.11
CA THR A 108 0.15 5.69 -0.25
C THR A 108 -0.28 6.86 0.63
N GLY A 109 -1.51 6.78 1.17
CA GLY A 109 -2.09 7.83 2.00
C GLY A 109 -2.70 8.98 1.19
N GLY A 110 -3.23 9.98 1.91
CA GLY A 110 -3.95 11.11 1.31
C GLY A 110 -3.04 12.19 0.72
N LEU A 111 -1.83 12.36 1.27
CA LEU A 111 -0.87 13.34 0.78
C LEU A 111 -0.19 12.82 -0.49
N LYS A 112 -0.32 13.56 -1.59
CA LYS A 112 0.18 13.14 -2.91
C LYS A 112 1.26 14.09 -3.43
N PRO A 113 2.27 13.58 -4.16
CA PRO A 113 3.40 14.39 -4.61
C PRO A 113 3.01 15.50 -5.58
N TRP A 114 1.88 15.34 -6.30
CA TRP A 114 1.34 16.39 -7.17
C TRP A 114 0.70 17.55 -6.39
N HIS A 115 0.22 17.33 -5.16
CA HIS A 115 -0.29 18.39 -4.27
C HIS A 115 0.79 18.95 -3.34
N SER A 116 1.91 18.25 -3.18
CA SER A 116 3.00 18.65 -2.28
C SER A 116 4.36 18.37 -2.94
N PRO A 117 4.75 19.21 -3.91
CA PRO A 117 5.97 19.01 -4.70
C PRO A 117 7.27 19.11 -3.89
N ARG A 118 7.21 19.50 -2.61
CA ARG A 118 8.33 19.58 -1.67
C ARG A 118 8.42 18.38 -0.72
N SER A 119 7.46 17.46 -0.77
CA SER A 119 7.49 16.25 0.05
C SER A 119 8.58 15.28 -0.42
N ASN A 120 9.07 14.42 0.48
CA ASN A 120 10.07 13.40 0.14
C ASN A 120 9.61 12.57 -1.06
N PHE A 121 10.55 12.27 -1.96
CA PHE A 121 10.35 11.52 -3.19
C PHE A 121 9.43 12.20 -4.21
N ALA A 122 8.91 13.40 -3.98
CA ALA A 122 8.06 14.09 -4.96
C ALA A 122 8.83 14.40 -6.25
N GLU A 123 10.13 14.64 -6.15
CA GLU A 123 11.02 14.86 -7.29
C GLU A 123 11.03 13.66 -8.26
N VAL A 124 10.91 12.43 -7.76
CA VAL A 124 10.84 11.22 -8.59
C VAL A 124 9.53 11.19 -9.37
N PHE A 125 8.38 11.46 -8.71
CA PHE A 125 7.10 11.58 -9.38
C PHE A 125 7.16 12.65 -10.48
N TRP A 126 7.66 13.84 -10.15
CA TRP A 126 7.72 14.97 -11.09
C TRP A 126 8.74 14.77 -12.21
N LYS A 127 9.78 13.95 -12.01
CA LYS A 127 10.67 13.50 -13.09
C LYS A 127 9.89 12.73 -14.16
N TYR A 128 9.02 11.81 -13.77
CA TYR A 128 8.23 11.04 -14.73
C TYR A 128 7.01 11.80 -15.25
N ALA A 129 6.33 12.57 -14.41
CA ALA A 129 5.17 13.36 -14.82
C ALA A 129 5.51 14.33 -15.98
N ARG A 130 6.68 14.97 -15.95
CA ARG A 130 7.19 15.83 -17.03
C ARG A 130 7.39 15.14 -18.38
N ASN A 131 7.49 13.82 -18.39
CA ASN A 131 7.63 13.01 -19.60
C ASN A 131 6.29 12.40 -20.05
N SER A 132 5.18 12.79 -19.43
CA SER A 132 3.84 12.29 -19.75
C SER A 132 2.98 13.40 -20.35
N ASP A 133 2.02 13.03 -21.19
CA ASP A 133 1.03 13.94 -21.79
C ASP A 133 0.12 14.62 -20.74
N PHE A 134 0.21 14.19 -19.48
CA PHE A 134 -0.58 14.73 -18.37
C PHE A 134 0.13 15.85 -17.61
N TYR A 135 1.37 16.22 -17.95
CA TYR A 135 2.14 17.18 -17.16
C TYR A 135 1.41 18.52 -16.99
N GLU A 136 0.98 19.13 -18.10
CA GLU A 136 0.25 20.40 -18.11
C GLU A 136 -1.09 20.29 -17.38
N GLU A 137 -1.80 19.17 -17.52
CA GLU A 137 -3.07 18.91 -16.82
C GLU A 137 -2.87 18.82 -15.31
N ILE A 138 -1.82 18.13 -14.86
CA ILE A 138 -1.47 18.03 -13.45
C ILE A 138 -1.14 19.43 -12.91
N ILE A 139 -0.34 20.23 -13.63
CA ILE A 139 0.00 21.60 -13.20
C ILE A 139 -1.26 22.48 -13.14
N PHE A 140 -2.09 22.48 -14.19
CA PHE A 140 -3.31 23.27 -14.27
C PHE A 140 -4.27 22.97 -13.10
N ARG A 141 -4.52 21.68 -12.81
CA ARG A 141 -5.38 21.27 -11.69
C ARG A 141 -4.85 21.68 -10.33
N ASN A 142 -3.54 21.70 -10.15
CA ASN A 142 -2.92 22.07 -8.86
C ASN A 142 -2.81 23.59 -8.64
N ILE A 143 -2.93 24.41 -9.69
CA ILE A 143 -2.93 25.88 -9.58
C ILE A 143 -4.36 26.43 -9.38
N GLY A 144 -5.39 25.73 -9.86
CA GLY A 144 -6.78 26.19 -9.82
C GLY A 144 -7.60 25.74 -8.60
N SER A 145 -6.95 25.26 -7.54
CA SER A 145 -7.61 24.76 -6.32
C SER A 145 -7.43 25.76 -5.17
N ASP A 146 -8.12 26.91 -5.26
CA ASP A 146 -8.41 27.77 -4.11
C ASP A 146 -9.81 27.44 -3.56
#